data_AF-A0A0Q7G9P2-F1
#
_entry.id   AF-A0A0Q7G9P2-F1
#
_cell.length_a   1.000
_cell.length_b   1.000
_cell.length_c   1.000
_cell.angle_alpha   90.00
_cell.angle_beta   90.00
_cell.angle_gamma   90.00
#
_symmetry.space_group_name_H-M   'P 1'
#
loop_
_entity.id
_entity.type
_entity.pdbx_description
1 polymer ?
#
loop_
_entity_poly.entity_id
_entity_poly.type
_entity_poly.pdbx_seq_one_letter_code
_entity_poly.pdbx_strand_id
1 'polypeptide(L)'
;MVSKLSLSEFRERLKNNTEIGSPKLKLSPFGIANGFTGTKPFYGLFDDKSFRLTLNSAVSPSFYIIKGKYKITNNQLKVDYIMEPGNQFQLIWARYSPIILILAINIFFLFFARGLRRASTIVNLFLLFMAFYSRWNEERKRKKLEEKFISIFEIR
;
A
#
# COMPACT_ATOMS: atom_id res chain seq x y z
N MET A 1 13.79 -14.25 -5.43
CA MET A 1 13.95 -13.66 -6.78
C MET A 1 15.41 -13.25 -6.99
N VAL A 2 15.83 -12.93 -8.21
CA VAL A 2 17.25 -12.57 -8.50
C VAL A 2 17.31 -11.15 -9.04
N SER A 3 18.14 -10.29 -8.44
CA SER A 3 18.44 -8.97 -8.98
C SER A 3 19.58 -9.07 -9.98
N LYS A 4 19.50 -8.31 -11.06
CA LYS A 4 20.61 -8.14 -12.01
C LYS A 4 21.78 -7.34 -11.45
N LEU A 5 21.54 -6.60 -10.37
CA LEU A 5 22.49 -5.67 -9.79
C LEU A 5 23.56 -6.40 -8.99
N SER A 6 24.76 -5.81 -8.97
CA SER A 6 25.77 -6.18 -7.97
C SER A 6 25.32 -5.76 -6.56
N LEU A 7 25.93 -6.33 -5.53
CA LEU A 7 25.59 -6.00 -4.14
C LEU A 7 25.81 -4.50 -3.83
N SER A 8 26.89 -3.92 -4.36
CA SER A 8 27.20 -2.50 -4.18
C SER A 8 26.17 -1.61 -4.88
N GLU A 9 25.85 -1.91 -6.15
CA GLU A 9 24.82 -1.19 -6.91
C GLU A 9 23.45 -1.25 -6.24
N PHE A 10 23.07 -2.43 -5.74
CA PHE A 10 21.79 -2.60 -5.03
C PHE A 10 21.71 -1.72 -3.79
N ARG A 11 22.78 -1.67 -2.99
CA ARG A 11 22.86 -0.81 -1.80
C ARG A 11 22.88 0.67 -2.14
N GLU A 12 23.57 1.04 -3.22
CA GLU A 12 23.58 2.41 -3.71
C GLU A 12 22.18 2.83 -4.18
N ARG A 13 21.49 1.96 -4.93
CA ARG A 13 20.09 2.21 -5.33
C ARG A 13 19.16 2.30 -4.12
N LEU A 14 19.34 1.48 -3.09
CA LEU A 14 18.60 1.61 -1.83
C LEU A 14 18.81 3.00 -1.22
N LYS A 15 20.05 3.45 -1.11
CA LYS A 15 20.41 4.77 -0.55
C LYS A 15 19.87 5.93 -1.38
N ASN A 16 19.98 5.85 -2.71
CA ASN A 16 19.57 6.94 -3.61
C ASN A 16 18.05 7.03 -3.76
N ASN A 17 17.34 5.90 -3.68
CA ASN A 17 15.90 5.82 -3.91
C ASN A 17 15.05 5.78 -2.62
N THR A 18 15.68 5.70 -1.44
CA THR A 18 14.98 5.64 -0.15
C THR A 18 15.25 6.87 0.71
N GLU A 19 14.17 7.52 1.13
CA GLU A 19 14.20 8.48 2.23
C GLU A 19 14.09 7.74 3.56
N ILE A 20 15.03 8.03 4.48
CA ILE A 20 15.16 7.29 5.73
C ILE A 20 14.05 7.68 6.71
N GLY A 21 13.33 6.68 7.22
CA GLY A 21 12.37 6.87 8.30
C GLY A 21 11.45 5.67 8.46
N SER A 22 10.59 5.69 9.48
CA SER A 22 9.76 4.53 9.83
C SER A 22 8.54 4.39 8.90
N PRO A 23 8.46 3.33 8.07
CA PRO A 23 7.28 3.10 7.23
C PRO A 23 5.99 3.02 8.04
N LYS A 24 6.02 2.42 9.23
CA LYS A 24 4.84 2.29 10.10
C LYS A 24 4.32 3.63 10.59
N LEU A 25 5.22 4.54 10.99
CA LEU A 25 4.82 5.89 11.41
C LEU A 25 4.25 6.69 10.24
N LYS A 26 4.85 6.57 9.05
CA LYS A 26 4.37 7.23 7.83
C LYS A 26 2.98 6.76 7.41
N LEU A 27 2.64 5.50 7.67
CA LEU A 27 1.32 4.93 7.36
C LEU A 27 0.29 5.09 8.49
N SER A 28 0.68 5.67 9.63
CA SER A 28 -0.23 5.94 10.73
C SER A 28 -1.19 7.10 10.38
N PRO A 29 -2.35 7.20 11.03
CA PRO A 29 -3.25 8.35 10.87
C PRO A 29 -2.56 9.72 11.11
N PHE A 30 -1.54 9.74 11.97
CA PHE A 30 -0.73 10.92 12.30
C PHE A 30 0.41 11.17 11.30
N GLY A 31 0.74 10.19 10.44
CA GLY A 31 1.77 10.31 9.41
C GLY A 31 1.37 11.20 8.24
N ILE A 32 0.07 11.43 8.04
CA ILE A 32 -0.49 12.29 6.97
C ILE A 32 -0.10 13.76 7.18
N ALA A 33 0.15 14.19 8.42
CA ALA A 33 0.51 15.58 8.75
C ALA A 33 1.95 15.96 8.34
N ASN A 34 2.86 14.99 8.16
CA ASN A 34 4.31 15.25 8.06
C ASN A 34 4.96 14.91 6.71
N GLY A 35 4.21 14.91 5.60
CA GLY A 35 4.82 15.01 4.28
C GLY A 35 5.00 13.69 3.53
N PHE A 36 4.20 13.55 2.48
CA PHE A 36 4.56 12.79 1.29
C PHE A 36 5.28 13.70 0.26
N THR A 37 6.19 14.54 0.75
CA THR A 37 6.89 15.59 -0.01
C THR A 37 8.32 15.20 -0.40
N GLY A 38 8.76 13.99 -0.07
CA GLY A 38 10.09 13.52 -0.41
C GLY A 38 10.28 13.32 -1.92
N THR A 39 11.45 13.69 -2.42
CA THR A 39 11.85 13.54 -3.83
C THR A 39 12.15 12.09 -4.20
N LYS A 40 12.47 11.26 -3.20
CA LYS A 40 12.83 9.86 -3.38
C LYS A 40 11.59 8.98 -3.50
N PRO A 41 11.60 7.96 -4.37
CA PRO A 41 10.43 7.13 -4.65
C PRO A 41 9.98 6.25 -3.48
N PHE A 42 10.90 5.87 -2.60
CA PHE A 42 10.62 5.04 -1.42
C PHE A 42 10.88 5.79 -0.12
N TYR A 43 10.17 5.36 0.92
CA TYR A 43 10.40 5.79 2.29
C TYR A 43 10.57 4.55 3.16
N GLY A 44 11.59 4.52 4.00
CA GLY A 44 11.78 3.38 4.88
C GLY A 44 13.16 3.24 5.50
N LEU A 45 13.44 2.02 5.96
CA LEU A 45 14.69 1.66 6.61
C LEU A 45 15.30 0.48 5.87
N PHE A 46 16.62 0.47 5.75
CA PHE A 46 17.36 -0.65 5.22
C PHE A 46 18.72 -0.75 5.91
N ASP A 47 19.22 -1.97 5.98
CA ASP A 47 20.51 -2.33 6.53
C ASP A 47 21.26 -3.18 5.49
N ASP A 48 22.42 -3.71 5.88
CA ASP A 48 23.27 -4.55 5.04
C ASP A 48 22.64 -5.87 4.55
N LYS A 49 21.54 -6.30 5.17
CA LYS A 49 20.91 -7.60 4.91
C LYS A 49 19.40 -7.54 4.70
N SER A 50 18.75 -6.43 5.05
CA SER A 50 17.30 -6.32 5.05
C SER A 50 16.82 -4.92 4.73
N PHE A 51 15.58 -4.82 4.26
CA PHE A 51 14.93 -3.56 3.98
C PHE A 51 13.44 -3.62 4.31
N ARG A 52 12.87 -2.46 4.63
CA ARG A 52 11.44 -2.21 4.84
C ARG A 52 11.09 -0.89 4.16
N LEU A 53 10.41 -0.97 3.04
CA LEU A 53 10.16 0.18 2.17
C LEU A 53 8.67 0.35 1.91
N THR A 54 8.20 1.59 1.81
CA THR A 54 6.87 1.93 1.31
C THR A 54 6.97 3.03 0.24
N LEU A 55 5.88 3.28 -0.48
CA LEU A 55 5.84 4.35 -1.48
C LEU A 55 5.87 5.72 -0.80
N ASN A 56 6.72 6.59 -1.30
CA ASN A 56 6.76 7.98 -0.91
C ASN A 56 5.99 8.81 -1.95
N SER A 57 4.66 8.89 -1.81
CA SER A 57 3.83 9.62 -2.78
C SER A 57 2.59 10.22 -2.12
N ALA A 58 2.40 11.54 -2.32
CA ALA A 58 1.22 12.26 -1.81
C ALA A 58 -0.04 11.91 -2.59
N VAL A 59 0.14 11.68 -3.90
CA VAL A 59 -0.96 11.45 -4.84
C VAL A 59 -1.50 10.02 -4.74
N SER A 60 -0.63 9.05 -4.43
CA SER A 60 -1.00 7.64 -4.39
C SER A 60 -0.29 6.94 -3.23
N PRO A 61 -0.68 7.24 -1.98
CA PRO A 61 -0.09 6.59 -0.82
C PRO A 61 -0.46 5.10 -0.85
N SER A 62 0.54 4.25 -0.63
CA SER A 62 0.35 2.81 -0.47
C SER A 62 0.23 2.50 1.02
N PHE A 63 -0.68 1.60 1.37
CA PHE A 63 -0.78 1.07 2.73
C PHE A 63 0.08 -0.19 2.93
N TYR A 64 0.92 -0.51 1.95
CA TYR A 64 1.77 -1.70 1.94
C TYR A 64 3.23 -1.34 2.20
N ILE A 65 3.92 -2.27 2.84
CA ILE A 65 5.36 -2.25 3.08
C ILE A 65 5.96 -3.46 2.39
N ILE A 66 6.96 -3.25 1.53
CA ILE A 66 7.81 -4.33 1.06
C ILE A 66 8.86 -4.56 2.15
N LYS A 67 8.83 -5.75 2.75
CA LYS A 67 9.85 -6.20 3.70
C LYS A 67 10.63 -7.32 3.05
N GLY A 68 11.94 -7.21 3.01
CA GLY A 68 12.77 -8.23 2.38
C GLY A 68 14.16 -8.34 2.96
N LYS A 69 14.85 -9.38 2.51
CA LYS A 69 16.25 -9.67 2.76
C LYS A 69 16.97 -9.88 1.44
N TYR A 70 18.26 -9.61 1.43
CA TYR A 70 19.09 -9.84 0.26
C TYR A 70 20.43 -10.46 0.65
N LYS A 71 20.92 -11.38 -0.19
CA LYS A 71 22.20 -12.08 0.01
C LYS A 71 22.81 -12.48 -1.32
N ILE A 72 24.14 -12.61 -1.36
CA ILE A 72 24.83 -13.22 -2.50
C ILE A 72 24.70 -14.74 -2.37
N THR A 73 24.33 -15.41 -3.45
CA THR A 73 24.33 -16.88 -3.55
C THR A 73 24.73 -17.24 -4.98
N ASN A 74 25.76 -18.07 -5.14
CA ASN A 74 26.30 -18.48 -6.45
C ASN A 74 26.63 -17.28 -7.36
N ASN A 75 27.33 -16.29 -6.81
CA ASN A 75 27.71 -15.05 -7.50
C ASN A 75 26.54 -14.20 -8.03
N GLN A 76 25.31 -14.46 -7.56
CA GLN A 76 24.10 -13.72 -7.91
C GLN A 76 23.46 -13.11 -6.66
N LEU A 77 22.86 -11.92 -6.80
CA LEU A 77 22.14 -11.26 -5.73
C LEU A 77 20.72 -11.81 -5.62
N LYS A 78 20.46 -12.63 -4.60
CA LYS A 78 19.11 -13.12 -4.29
C LYS A 78 18.41 -12.11 -3.39
N VAL A 79 17.20 -11.75 -3.79
CA VAL A 79 16.30 -10.85 -3.05
C VAL A 79 15.03 -11.61 -2.75
N ASP A 80 14.73 -11.74 -1.46
CA ASP A 80 13.52 -12.38 -0.96
C ASP A 80 12.70 -11.32 -0.23
N TYR A 81 11.50 -11.03 -0.73
CA TYR A 81 10.62 -10.03 -0.15
C TYR A 81 9.19 -10.54 -0.01
N ILE A 82 8.47 -9.93 0.92
CA ILE A 82 7.05 -10.10 1.13
C ILE A 82 6.38 -8.73 1.21
N MET A 83 5.11 -8.67 0.82
CA MET A 83 4.28 -7.50 1.07
C MET A 83 3.49 -7.65 2.36
N GLU A 84 3.71 -6.72 3.28
CA GLU A 84 3.00 -6.64 4.55
C GLU A 84 2.11 -5.39 4.53
N PRO A 85 0.84 -5.46 4.96
CA PRO A 85 0.06 -4.27 5.20
C PRO A 85 0.67 -3.49 6.38
N GLY A 86 0.89 -2.19 6.20
CA GLY A 86 1.48 -1.33 7.24
C GLY A 86 0.59 -1.19 8.46
N ASN A 87 -0.73 -1.21 8.27
CA ASN A 87 -1.72 -1.25 9.34
C ASN A 87 -2.85 -2.22 8.98
N GLN A 88 -3.02 -3.27 9.78
CA GLN A 88 -4.08 -4.26 9.56
C GLN A 88 -5.48 -3.64 9.72
N PHE A 89 -5.65 -2.64 10.61
CA PHE A 89 -6.93 -1.96 10.79
C PHE A 89 -7.37 -1.21 9.53
N GLN A 90 -6.45 -0.55 8.82
CA GLN A 90 -6.77 0.14 7.57
C GLN A 90 -7.20 -0.84 6.49
N LEU A 91 -6.56 -2.01 6.41
CA LEU A 91 -6.92 -3.05 5.44
C LEU A 91 -8.29 -3.67 5.75
N ILE A 92 -8.56 -3.97 7.02
CA ILE A 92 -9.86 -4.46 7.48
C ILE A 92 -10.93 -3.40 7.19
N TRP A 93 -10.69 -2.15 7.54
CA TRP A 93 -11.61 -1.06 7.30
C TRP A 93 -11.88 -0.85 5.80
N ALA A 94 -10.85 -0.81 4.95
CA ALA A 94 -11.01 -0.66 3.51
C ALA A 94 -11.84 -1.81 2.88
N ARG A 95 -11.69 -3.03 3.42
CA ARG A 95 -12.43 -4.22 2.96
C ARG A 95 -13.88 -4.25 3.44
N TYR A 96 -14.13 -3.95 4.71
CA TYR A 96 -15.46 -4.16 5.33
C TYR A 96 -16.31 -2.90 5.43
N SER A 97 -15.71 -1.70 5.41
CA SER A 97 -16.47 -0.44 5.50
C SER A 97 -17.56 -0.31 4.45
N PRO A 98 -17.40 -0.74 3.18
CA PRO A 98 -18.50 -0.65 2.21
C PRO A 98 -19.68 -1.54 2.61
N ILE A 99 -19.42 -2.74 3.14
CA ILE A 99 -20.46 -3.69 3.58
C ILE A 99 -21.20 -3.13 4.81
N ILE A 100 -20.44 -2.64 5.80
CA ILE A 100 -20.99 -2.02 7.01
C ILE A 100 -21.85 -0.81 6.63
N LEU A 101 -21.40 0.01 5.67
CA LEU A 101 -22.11 1.19 5.21
C LEU A 101 -23.41 0.83 4.48
N ILE A 102 -23.41 -0.23 3.66
CA ILE A 102 -24.63 -0.78 3.05
C ILE A 102 -25.63 -1.19 4.13
N LEU A 103 -25.20 -1.96 5.13
CA LEU A 103 -26.09 -2.41 6.22
C LEU A 103 -26.66 -1.22 7.00
N ALA A 104 -25.80 -0.29 7.42
CA ALA A 104 -26.19 0.89 8.18
C ALA A 104 -27.20 1.77 7.41
N ILE A 105 -26.95 2.00 6.12
CA ILE A 105 -27.84 2.81 5.28
C ILE A 105 -29.17 2.09 5.04
N ASN A 106 -29.19 0.78 4.82
CA ASN A 106 -30.45 0.05 4.68
C ASN A 106 -31.28 0.09 5.98
N ILE A 107 -30.64 -0.07 7.15
CA ILE A 107 -31.30 0.11 8.44
C ILE A 107 -31.87 1.54 8.56
N PHE A 108 -31.09 2.56 8.21
CA PHE A 108 -31.55 3.95 8.22
C PHE A 108 -32.80 4.15 7.33
N PHE A 109 -32.80 3.62 6.10
CA PHE A 109 -33.96 3.71 5.20
C PHE A 109 -35.19 2.98 5.75
N LEU A 110 -35.02 1.85 6.46
CA LEU A 110 -36.12 1.08 7.05
C LEU A 110 -36.80 1.82 8.21
N PHE A 111 -36.04 2.54 9.04
CA PHE A 111 -36.57 3.20 10.24
C PHE A 111 -36.94 4.67 10.01
N PHE A 112 -36.14 5.42 9.24
CA PHE A 112 -36.25 6.89 9.17
C PHE A 112 -36.75 7.42 7.82
N ALA A 113 -36.56 6.70 6.72
CA ALA A 113 -36.89 7.17 5.36
C ALA A 113 -37.86 6.23 4.61
N ARG A 114 -38.86 5.72 5.33
CA ARG A 114 -39.92 4.85 4.79
C ARG A 114 -40.63 5.57 3.62
N GLY A 115 -40.45 5.04 2.42
CA GLY A 115 -41.10 5.55 1.19
C GLY A 115 -40.13 6.01 0.09
N LEU A 116 -38.86 6.29 0.40
CA LEU A 116 -37.86 6.71 -0.59
C LEU A 116 -37.20 5.52 -1.32
N ARG A 117 -38.01 4.64 -1.93
CA ARG A 117 -37.52 3.43 -2.62
C ARG A 117 -36.49 3.74 -3.70
N ARG A 118 -36.73 4.77 -4.53
CA ARG A 118 -35.80 5.17 -5.60
C ARG A 118 -34.45 5.65 -5.05
N ALA A 119 -34.46 6.43 -3.97
CA ALA A 119 -33.23 6.93 -3.35
C ALA A 119 -32.42 5.78 -2.71
N SER A 120 -33.10 4.85 -2.02
CA SER A 120 -32.45 3.66 -1.45
C SER A 120 -31.76 2.81 -2.52
N THR A 121 -32.39 2.58 -3.67
CA THR A 121 -31.78 1.85 -4.79
C THR A 121 -30.53 2.56 -5.33
N ILE A 122 -30.60 3.88 -5.56
CA ILE A 122 -29.47 4.67 -6.08
C ILE A 122 -28.29 4.62 -5.09
N VAL A 123 -28.56 4.83 -3.81
CA VAL A 123 -27.52 4.81 -2.78
C VAL A 123 -26.91 3.41 -2.65
N ASN A 124 -27.71 2.34 -2.64
CA ASN A 124 -27.18 0.98 -2.59
C ASN A 124 -26.31 0.64 -3.81
N LEU A 125 -26.71 1.06 -5.01
CA LEU A 125 -25.92 0.86 -6.23
C LEU A 125 -24.58 1.62 -6.14
N PHE A 126 -24.61 2.86 -5.65
CA PHE A 126 -23.41 3.66 -5.42
C PHE A 126 -22.48 3.00 -4.39
N LEU A 127 -23.01 2.50 -3.27
CA LEU A 127 -22.21 1.82 -2.25
C LEU A 127 -21.61 0.51 -2.76
N LEU A 128 -22.36 -0.23 -3.56
CA LEU A 128 -21.87 -1.44 -4.21
C LEU A 128 -20.71 -1.11 -5.16
N PHE A 129 -20.85 -0.05 -5.98
CA PHE A 129 -19.76 0.47 -6.80
C PHE A 129 -18.54 0.86 -5.94
N MET A 130 -18.75 1.58 -4.83
CA MET A 130 -17.68 1.94 -3.89
C MET A 130 -16.99 0.71 -3.29
N ALA A 131 -17.73 -0.36 -3.02
CA ALA A 131 -17.16 -1.61 -2.52
C ALA A 131 -16.20 -2.25 -3.54
N PHE A 132 -16.63 -2.34 -4.80
CA PHE A 132 -15.78 -2.82 -5.89
C PHE A 132 -14.57 -1.92 -6.13
N TYR A 133 -14.80 -0.61 -6.17
CA TYR A 133 -13.76 0.39 -6.38
C TYR A 133 -12.70 0.34 -5.27
N SER A 134 -13.11 0.23 -4.01
CA SER A 134 -12.20 0.12 -2.86
C SER A 134 -11.23 -1.05 -3.03
N ARG A 135 -11.77 -2.24 -3.29
CA ARG A 135 -10.97 -3.47 -3.46
C ARG A 135 -10.05 -3.38 -4.68
N TRP A 136 -10.54 -2.85 -5.79
CA TRP A 136 -9.74 -2.66 -7.00
C TRP A 136 -8.61 -1.66 -6.79
N ASN A 137 -8.88 -0.52 -6.14
CA ASN A 137 -7.90 0.50 -5.85
C ASN A 137 -6.80 0.00 -4.90
N GLU A 138 -7.17 -0.79 -3.89
CA GLU A 138 -6.21 -1.41 -2.98
C GLU A 138 -5.22 -2.33 -3.72
N GLU A 139 -5.75 -3.19 -4.61
CA GLU A 139 -4.94 -4.09 -5.44
C GLU A 139 -4.00 -3.31 -6.37
N ARG A 140 -4.49 -2.22 -6.98
CA ARG A 140 -3.65 -1.36 -7.83
C ARG A 140 -2.53 -0.70 -7.05
N LYS A 141 -2.77 -0.23 -5.83
CA LYS A 141 -1.74 0.37 -4.97
C LYS A 141 -0.66 -0.65 -4.59
N ARG A 142 -1.06 -1.88 -4.30
CA ARG A 142 -0.15 -3.00 -4.02
C ARG A 142 0.75 -3.28 -5.22
N LYS A 143 0.16 -3.50 -6.40
CA LYS A 143 0.90 -3.77 -7.64
C LYS A 143 1.84 -2.62 -8.01
N LYS A 144 1.40 -1.38 -7.89
CA LYS A 144 2.23 -0.19 -8.16
C LYS A 144 3.49 -0.14 -7.30
N LEU A 145 3.38 -0.50 -6.01
CA LEU A 145 4.54 -0.58 -5.12
C LEU A 145 5.50 -1.69 -5.57
N GLU A 146 4.97 -2.86 -5.96
CA GLU A 146 5.77 -3.97 -6.49
C GLU A 146 6.49 -3.63 -7.77
N GLU A 147 5.76 -3.14 -8.77
CA GLU A 147 6.26 -2.84 -10.10
C GLU A 147 7.37 -1.79 -10.00
N LYS A 148 7.17 -0.77 -9.16
CA LYS A 148 8.20 0.27 -8.93
C LYS A 148 9.44 -0.31 -8.23
N PHE A 149 9.25 -1.24 -7.29
CA PHE A 149 10.35 -1.92 -6.61
C PHE A 149 11.13 -2.82 -7.59
N ILE A 150 10.43 -3.69 -8.31
CA ILE A 150 11.02 -4.58 -9.33
C ILE A 150 11.77 -3.77 -10.40
N SER A 151 11.18 -2.67 -10.87
CA SER A 151 11.80 -1.80 -11.89
C SER A 151 13.07 -1.12 -11.38
N ILE A 152 13.06 -0.52 -10.19
CA ILE A 152 14.23 0.19 -9.65
C ILE A 152 15.35 -0.79 -9.26
N PHE A 153 15.02 -1.99 -8.79
CA PHE A 153 16.01 -2.98 -8.33
C PHE A 153 16.31 -4.08 -9.36
N GLU A 154 15.76 -3.97 -10.57
CA GLU A 154 15.95 -4.90 -11.68
C GLU A 154 15.83 -6.38 -11.28
N ILE A 155 14.75 -6.70 -10.57
CA ILE A 155 14.47 -8.03 -10.05
C ILE A 155 13.77 -8.86 -11.14
N ARG A 156 14.20 -10.11 -11.32
CA ARG A 156 13.56 -11.12 -12.16
C ARG A 156 13.20 -12.37 -11.36
#